data_AF-A0A2R5F3A7-F1
#
_entry.id   AF-A0A2R5F3A7-F1
#
_cell.length_a   1.000
_cell.length_b   1.000
_cell.length_c   1.000
_cell.angle_alpha   90.00
_cell.angle_beta   90.00
_cell.angle_gamma   90.00
#
_symmetry.space_group_name_H-M   'P 1'
#
loop_
_entity.id
_entity.type
_entity.pdbx_description
1 polymer ?
#
loop_
_entity_poly.entity_id
_entity_poly.type
_entity_poly.pdbx_seq_one_letter_code
_entity_poly.pdbx_strand_id
1 'polypeptide(L)'
;MEARLCVSCGQEFTPRAQSPRQTYCSQPKCQRVRQQHWQRTKLKTDPDYIDNQARARENWLAKNPDYYHQYRARNRQYAERNRAMQRFRNRKIRLPLIANIDAPHSPSLLASGIYQLSFLSHQKIAKKDAWIVEIVAFPKEPKVLAPRKTIANR
;
A
#
# COMPACT_ATOMS: atom_id res chain seq x y z
N MET A 1 1.79 -1.55 -42.33
CA MET A 1 1.46 -1.86 -40.92
C MET A 1 2.80 -1.91 -40.19
N GLU A 2 3.13 -0.88 -39.41
CA GLU A 2 4.48 -0.75 -38.84
C GLU A 2 4.64 -1.67 -37.62
N ALA A 3 5.73 -2.45 -37.61
CA ALA A 3 6.12 -3.23 -36.45
C ALA A 3 6.54 -2.31 -35.30
N ARG A 4 6.21 -2.68 -34.07
CA ARG A 4 6.55 -1.94 -32.85
C ARG A 4 7.12 -2.86 -31.79
N LEU A 5 7.94 -2.31 -30.91
CA LEU A 5 8.46 -3.03 -29.76
C LEU A 5 7.46 -3.03 -28.61
N CYS A 6 7.23 -4.21 -28.02
CA CYS A 6 6.39 -4.35 -26.84
C CYS A 6 7.05 -3.72 -25.61
N VAL A 7 6.35 -2.81 -24.93
CA VAL A 7 6.85 -2.16 -23.71
C VAL A 7 7.20 -3.16 -22.59
N SER A 8 6.55 -4.33 -22.56
CA SER A 8 6.79 -5.32 -21.50
C SER A 8 7.90 -6.33 -21.80
N CYS A 9 8.02 -6.82 -23.04
CA CYS A 9 8.96 -7.90 -23.38
C CYS A 9 10.01 -7.51 -24.41
N GLY A 10 9.93 -6.29 -24.98
CA GLY A 10 10.85 -5.81 -26.01
C GLY A 10 10.69 -6.47 -27.37
N GLN A 11 9.86 -7.51 -27.53
CA GLN A 11 9.68 -8.18 -28.81
C GLN A 11 8.88 -7.31 -29.79
N GLU A 12 9.27 -7.38 -31.06
CA GLU A 12 8.51 -6.78 -32.16
C GLU A 12 7.15 -7.44 -32.30
N PHE A 13 6.13 -6.62 -32.55
CA PHE A 13 4.78 -7.05 -32.85
C PHE A 13 4.10 -6.06 -33.78
N THR A 14 3.14 -6.55 -34.54
CA THR A 14 2.29 -5.70 -35.40
C THR A 14 1.04 -5.30 -34.62
N PRO A 15 0.77 -4.00 -34.40
CA PRO A 15 -0.48 -3.53 -33.80
C PRO A 15 -1.70 -3.99 -34.58
N ARG A 16 -2.80 -4.30 -33.89
CA ARG A 16 -4.08 -4.58 -34.56
C ARG A 16 -4.60 -3.31 -35.26
N ALA A 17 -5.19 -3.46 -36.44
CA ALA A 17 -5.77 -2.33 -37.18
C ALA A 17 -6.81 -1.53 -36.37
N GLN A 18 -7.59 -2.23 -35.53
CA GLN A 18 -8.58 -1.63 -34.61
C GLN A 18 -7.94 -0.88 -33.43
N SER A 19 -6.64 -1.05 -33.20
CA SER A 19 -5.91 -0.47 -32.08
C SER A 19 -4.53 -0.01 -32.53
N PRO A 20 -4.45 0.99 -33.42
CA PRO A 20 -3.20 1.46 -33.99
C PRO A 20 -2.29 2.12 -32.95
N ARG A 21 -2.78 2.38 -31.73
CA ARG A 21 -1.98 2.89 -30.58
C ARG A 21 -1.58 1.78 -29.60
N GLN A 22 -1.68 0.50 -29.99
CA GLN A 22 -1.26 -0.62 -29.15
C GLN A 22 0.25 -0.54 -28.85
N THR A 23 0.61 -0.67 -27.58
CA THR A 23 1.99 -0.59 -27.05
C THR A 23 2.50 -1.90 -26.44
N TYR A 24 1.60 -2.88 -26.24
CA TYR A 24 1.93 -4.20 -25.70
C TYR A 24 1.54 -5.27 -26.71
N CYS A 25 2.40 -6.27 -26.93
CA CYS A 25 2.08 -7.41 -27.79
C CYS A 25 0.95 -8.26 -27.20
N SER A 26 0.33 -9.11 -28.02
CA SER A 26 -0.84 -9.93 -27.64
C SER A 26 -0.53 -11.06 -26.64
N GLN A 27 0.74 -11.23 -26.23
CA GLN A 27 1.11 -12.29 -25.29
C GLN A 27 0.42 -12.09 -23.93
N PRO A 28 -0.12 -13.17 -23.31
CA PRO A 28 -0.88 -13.06 -22.06
C PRO A 28 -0.08 -12.42 -20.92
N LYS A 29 1.22 -12.69 -20.83
CA LYS A 29 2.10 -12.08 -19.79
C LYS A 29 2.17 -10.56 -19.95
N CYS A 30 2.39 -10.07 -21.17
CA CYS A 30 2.47 -8.64 -21.49
C CYS A 30 1.12 -7.93 -21.30
N GLN A 31 0.01 -8.59 -21.65
CA GLN A 31 -1.32 -8.03 -21.42
C GLN A 31 -1.67 -7.94 -19.93
N ARG A 32 -1.24 -8.89 -19.10
CA ARG A 32 -1.37 -8.77 -17.64
C ARG A 32 -0.61 -7.57 -17.09
N VAL A 33 0.63 -7.33 -17.57
CA VAL A 33 1.42 -6.15 -17.17
C VAL A 33 0.71 -4.86 -17.57
N ARG A 34 0.20 -4.78 -18.80
CA ARG A 34 -0.60 -3.65 -19.28
C ARG A 34 -1.82 -3.38 -18.39
N GLN A 35 -2.60 -4.42 -18.07
CA GLN A 35 -3.78 -4.30 -17.22
C GLN A 35 -3.42 -3.84 -15.80
N GLN A 36 -2.35 -4.38 -15.23
CA GLN A 36 -1.85 -3.95 -13.91
C GLN A 36 -1.42 -2.48 -13.93
N HIS A 37 -0.71 -2.04 -14.98
CA HIS A 37 -0.30 -0.65 -15.13
C HIS A 37 -1.54 0.26 -15.20
N TRP A 38 -2.49 -0.07 -16.08
CA TRP A 38 -3.74 0.67 -16.21
C TRP A 38 -4.50 0.77 -14.88
N GLN A 39 -4.64 -0.35 -14.16
CA GLN A 39 -5.32 -0.38 -12.87
C GLN A 39 -4.60 0.51 -11.84
N ARG A 40 -3.27 0.44 -11.76
CA ARG A 40 -2.48 1.29 -10.86
C ARG A 40 -2.60 2.77 -11.21
N THR A 41 -2.61 3.12 -12.48
CA THR A 41 -2.81 4.51 -12.91
C THR A 41 -4.21 4.98 -12.51
N LYS A 42 -5.24 4.20 -12.80
CA LYS A 42 -6.62 4.54 -12.44
C LYS A 42 -6.81 4.76 -10.93
N LEU A 43 -6.26 3.86 -10.11
CA LEU A 43 -6.30 4.02 -8.65
C LEU A 43 -5.54 5.26 -8.14
N LYS A 44 -4.66 5.87 -8.93
CA LYS A 44 -3.93 7.10 -8.54
C LYS A 44 -4.58 8.37 -9.05
N THR A 45 -5.17 8.32 -10.24
CA THR A 45 -5.59 9.53 -10.98
C THR A 45 -7.09 9.74 -11.02
N ASP A 46 -7.88 8.73 -10.65
CA ASP A 46 -9.33 8.70 -10.88
C ASP A 46 -10.06 8.39 -9.55
N PRO A 47 -10.37 9.42 -8.74
CA PRO A 47 -11.09 9.24 -7.47
C PRO A 47 -12.48 8.61 -7.67
N ASP A 48 -13.21 9.02 -8.70
CA ASP A 48 -14.54 8.46 -9.02
C ASP A 48 -14.46 6.96 -9.29
N TYR A 49 -13.41 6.48 -9.94
CA TYR A 49 -13.17 5.05 -10.13
C TYR A 49 -13.02 4.28 -8.81
N ILE A 50 -12.35 4.88 -7.82
CA ILE A 50 -12.18 4.28 -6.49
C ILE A 50 -13.52 4.21 -5.76
N ASP A 51 -14.26 5.31 -5.74
CA ASP A 51 -15.55 5.40 -5.06
C ASP A 51 -16.60 4.48 -5.70
N ASN A 52 -16.61 4.41 -7.04
CA ASN A 52 -17.45 3.47 -7.76
C ASN A 52 -17.13 2.01 -7.40
N GLN A 53 -15.85 1.66 -7.26
CA GLN A 53 -15.46 0.33 -6.80
C GLN A 53 -15.91 0.05 -5.36
N ALA A 54 -15.80 1.03 -4.46
CA ALA A 54 -16.21 0.89 -3.08
C ALA A 54 -17.73 0.65 -2.99
N ARG A 55 -18.53 1.52 -3.62
CA ARG A 55 -20.00 1.38 -3.67
C ARG A 55 -20.44 0.06 -4.30
N ALA A 56 -19.80 -0.35 -5.40
CA ALA A 56 -20.12 -1.63 -6.03
C ALA A 56 -19.84 -2.82 -5.10
N ARG A 57 -18.73 -2.78 -4.35
CA ARG A 57 -18.37 -3.80 -3.36
C ARG A 57 -19.35 -3.85 -2.20
N GLU A 58 -19.71 -2.70 -1.64
CA GLU A 58 -20.69 -2.59 -0.55
C GLU A 58 -22.05 -3.11 -0.98
N ASN A 59 -22.54 -2.68 -2.14
CA ASN A 59 -23.81 -3.14 -2.70
C ASN A 59 -23.81 -4.65 -2.93
N TRP A 60 -22.69 -5.21 -3.39
CA TRP A 60 -22.58 -6.64 -3.60
C TRP A 60 -22.56 -7.42 -2.27
N LEU A 61 -21.85 -6.92 -1.26
CA LEU A 61 -21.82 -7.48 0.10
C LEU A 61 -23.20 -7.45 0.76
N ALA A 62 -23.91 -6.33 0.66
CA ALA A 62 -25.26 -6.16 1.18
C ALA A 62 -26.24 -7.15 0.55
N LYS A 63 -26.10 -7.42 -0.76
CA LYS A 63 -26.92 -8.40 -1.48
C LYS A 63 -26.50 -9.86 -1.21
N ASN A 64 -25.26 -10.09 -0.77
CA ASN A 64 -24.68 -11.43 -0.63
C ASN A 64 -23.94 -11.62 0.71
N PRO A 65 -24.62 -11.41 1.86
CA PRO A 65 -23.97 -11.37 3.17
C PRO A 65 -23.24 -12.68 3.51
N ASP A 66 -23.85 -13.83 3.16
CA ASP A 66 -23.31 -15.15 3.51
C ASP A 66 -22.34 -15.72 2.46
N TYR A 67 -22.15 -15.05 1.33
CA TYR A 67 -21.43 -15.63 0.20
C TYR A 67 -20.02 -16.08 0.60
N TYR A 68 -19.25 -15.21 1.26
CA TYR A 68 -17.86 -15.54 1.60
C TYR A 68 -17.76 -16.65 2.63
N HIS A 69 -18.72 -16.75 3.55
CA HIS A 69 -18.77 -17.86 4.50
C HIS A 69 -19.03 -19.17 3.76
N GLN A 70 -20.08 -19.21 2.93
CA GLN A 70 -20.45 -20.40 2.17
C GLN A 70 -19.36 -20.79 1.16
N TYR A 71 -18.77 -19.83 0.46
CA TYR A 71 -17.67 -20.07 -0.48
C TYR A 71 -16.48 -20.73 0.20
N ARG A 72 -16.07 -20.24 1.39
CA ARG A 72 -14.97 -20.83 2.16
C ARG A 72 -15.31 -22.21 2.72
N ALA A 73 -16.56 -22.41 3.15
CA ALA A 73 -17.04 -23.72 3.62
C ALA A 73 -17.04 -24.77 2.50
N ARG A 74 -17.44 -24.38 1.27
CA ARG A 74 -17.38 -25.25 0.08
C ARG A 74 -15.96 -25.48 -0.43
N ASN A 75 -15.07 -24.49 -0.29
CA ASN A 75 -13.70 -24.53 -0.82
C ASN A 75 -12.64 -24.60 0.31
N ARG A 76 -12.79 -25.56 1.25
CA ARG A 76 -11.93 -25.65 2.44
C ARG A 76 -10.44 -25.73 2.13
N GLN A 77 -10.04 -26.60 1.20
CA GLN A 77 -8.63 -26.77 0.82
C GLN A 77 -8.02 -25.47 0.28
N TYR A 78 -8.77 -24.73 -0.57
CA TYR A 78 -8.35 -23.43 -1.06
C TYR A 78 -8.21 -22.41 0.08
N ALA A 79 -9.19 -22.36 0.99
CA ALA A 79 -9.19 -21.45 2.12
C ALA A 79 -8.02 -21.72 3.09
N GLU A 80 -7.72 -22.98 3.39
CA GLU A 80 -6.62 -23.39 4.25
C GLU A 80 -5.26 -23.06 3.63
N ARG A 81 -5.07 -23.36 2.34
CA ARG A 81 -3.86 -22.98 1.60
C ARG A 81 -3.67 -21.47 1.61
N ASN A 82 -4.74 -20.71 1.37
CA ASN A 82 -4.68 -19.24 1.39
C ASN A 82 -4.27 -18.72 2.78
N ARG A 83 -4.87 -19.24 3.86
CA ARG A 83 -4.50 -18.92 5.25
C ARG A 83 -3.04 -19.26 5.56
N ALA A 84 -2.54 -20.42 5.12
CA ALA A 84 -1.14 -20.80 5.31
C ALA A 84 -0.18 -19.83 4.59
N MET A 85 -0.48 -19.48 3.34
CA MET A 85 0.31 -18.51 2.58
C MET A 85 0.25 -17.11 3.17
N GLN A 86 -0.90 -16.69 3.70
CA GLN A 86 -1.03 -15.41 4.40
C GLN A 86 -0.18 -15.40 5.68
N ARG A 87 -0.20 -16.48 6.47
CA ARG A 87 0.68 -16.62 7.65
C ARG A 87 2.16 -16.53 7.27
N PHE A 88 2.57 -17.16 6.18
CA PHE A 88 3.95 -17.06 5.68
C PHE A 88 4.32 -15.62 5.29
N ARG A 89 3.45 -14.93 4.53
CA ARG A 89 3.67 -13.52 4.15
C ARG A 89 3.75 -12.63 5.38
N ASN A 90 2.82 -12.76 6.33
CA ASN A 90 2.81 -11.98 7.56
C ASN A 90 4.05 -12.24 8.42
N ARG A 91 4.56 -13.48 8.45
CA ARG A 91 5.82 -13.79 9.14
C ARG A 91 7.04 -13.16 8.45
N LYS A 92 7.02 -13.07 7.12
CA LYS A 92 8.07 -12.40 6.34
C LYS A 92 8.04 -10.87 6.49
N ILE A 93 6.85 -10.30 6.69
CA ILE A 93 6.62 -8.87 6.96
C ILE A 93 6.58 -8.64 8.49
N ARG A 94 7.64 -9.01 9.20
CA ARG A 94 7.83 -8.63 10.62
C ARG A 94 8.60 -7.31 10.73
N LEU A 95 8.06 -6.26 10.10
CA LEU A 95 8.17 -4.86 10.52
C LEU A 95 6.73 -4.33 10.60
N PRO A 96 6.38 -3.55 11.63
CA PRO A 96 5.01 -3.48 12.10
C PRO A 96 4.13 -2.70 11.14
N LEU A 97 2.86 -3.09 11.12
CA LEU A 97 1.74 -2.43 10.48
C LEU A 97 1.43 -2.83 9.03
N ILE A 98 0.78 -4.00 8.90
CA ILE A 98 -0.22 -4.16 7.85
C ILE A 98 -1.44 -3.34 8.32
N ALA A 99 -1.50 -2.07 7.97
CA ALA A 99 -2.74 -1.32 8.04
C ALA A 99 -3.69 -1.93 7.00
N ASN A 100 -4.83 -2.43 7.46
CA ASN A 100 -6.00 -2.56 6.59
C ASN A 100 -6.37 -1.13 6.15
N ILE A 101 -6.78 -0.92 4.90
CA ILE A 101 -7.21 0.43 4.43
C ILE A 101 -8.33 0.97 5.32
N ASP A 102 -9.13 0.07 5.88
CA ASP A 102 -10.28 0.38 6.74
C ASP A 102 -9.97 0.28 8.25
N ALA A 103 -8.71 0.04 8.64
CA ALA A 103 -8.34 0.07 10.06
C ALA A 103 -8.15 1.53 10.51
N PRO A 104 -8.69 1.94 11.67
CA PRO A 104 -8.34 3.23 12.24
C PRO A 104 -6.82 3.27 12.38
N HIS A 105 -6.20 4.32 11.85
CA HIS A 105 -4.76 4.54 11.91
C HIS A 105 -4.29 4.27 13.35
N SER A 106 -3.58 3.16 13.57
CA SER A 106 -2.90 2.96 14.85
C SER A 106 -1.96 4.14 15.06
N PRO A 107 -1.86 4.68 16.29
CA PRO A 107 -1.13 5.90 16.57
C PRO A 107 0.29 5.76 16.03
N SER A 108 0.72 6.78 15.30
CA SER A 108 2.06 6.92 14.76
C SER A 108 3.09 6.51 15.81
N LEU A 109 4.04 5.64 15.42
CA LEU A 109 5.20 5.26 16.23
C LEU A 109 6.08 6.47 16.64
N LEU A 110 5.76 7.67 16.15
CA LEU A 110 6.37 8.93 16.50
C LEU A 110 5.35 9.77 17.27
N ALA A 111 5.64 10.03 18.55
CA ALA A 111 4.92 11.02 19.33
C ALA A 111 5.09 12.42 18.70
N SER A 112 4.16 13.34 18.94
CA SER A 112 4.37 14.74 18.53
C SER A 112 5.47 15.36 19.40
N GLY A 113 6.61 15.71 18.79
CA GLY A 113 7.82 16.17 19.49
C GLY A 113 8.77 16.94 18.58
N ILE A 114 9.87 17.44 19.15
CA ILE A 114 10.95 18.06 18.38
C ILE A 114 11.92 16.97 17.96
N TYR A 115 12.23 16.94 16.67
CA TYR A 115 13.11 15.96 16.07
C TYR A 115 14.24 16.66 15.33
N GLN A 116 15.46 16.16 15.51
CA GLN A 116 16.60 16.54 14.67
C GLN A 116 16.82 15.47 13.60
N LEU A 117 16.99 15.94 12.36
CA LEU A 117 17.33 15.13 11.20
C LEU A 117 18.80 15.35 10.87
N SER A 118 19.60 14.29 11.00
CA SER A 118 21.03 14.31 10.68
C SER A 118 21.30 13.39 9.49
N PHE A 119 22.04 13.87 8.48
CA PHE A 119 22.39 13.06 7.32
C PHE A 119 23.51 12.08 7.69
N LEU A 120 23.25 10.78 7.59
CA LEU A 120 24.26 9.74 7.81
C LEU A 120 24.90 9.35 6.48
N SER A 121 26.00 10.03 6.12
CA SER A 121 26.79 9.67 4.95
C SER A 121 27.70 8.47 5.25
N HIS A 122 27.51 7.41 4.45
CA HIS A 122 28.48 6.36 4.12
C HIS A 122 28.87 5.32 5.20
N GLN A 123 28.35 4.09 5.10
CA GLN A 123 28.98 3.01 4.32
C GLN A 123 28.36 1.62 4.54
N LYS A 124 28.16 0.94 3.39
CA LYS A 124 28.08 -0.51 3.12
C LYS A 124 26.69 -1.09 2.82
N ILE A 125 26.49 -1.26 1.51
CA ILE A 125 25.55 -2.17 0.83
C ILE A 125 24.10 -1.68 0.81
N ALA A 126 23.79 -0.77 -0.12
CA ALA A 126 22.42 -0.64 -0.63
C ALA A 126 22.41 -0.29 -2.12
N LYS A 127 21.60 -1.05 -2.86
CA LYS A 127 21.24 -0.78 -4.26
C LYS A 127 20.36 0.47 -4.32
N LYS A 128 20.74 1.46 -5.14
CA LYS A 128 19.95 2.62 -5.63
C LYS A 128 19.32 3.54 -4.56
N ASP A 129 19.82 4.78 -4.53
CA ASP A 129 19.12 6.02 -4.14
C ASP A 129 18.41 6.09 -2.77
N ALA A 130 18.89 5.38 -1.75
CA ALA A 130 18.36 5.50 -0.39
C ALA A 130 19.08 6.60 0.41
N TRP A 131 18.35 7.65 0.81
CA TRP A 131 18.82 8.67 1.75
C TRP A 131 18.60 8.15 3.18
N ILE A 132 19.69 7.89 3.90
CA ILE A 132 19.62 7.44 5.30
C ILE A 132 19.74 8.67 6.20
N VAL A 133 18.73 8.87 7.05
CA VAL A 133 18.71 9.93 8.05
C VAL A 133 18.58 9.32 9.43
N GLU A 134 19.33 9.87 10.37
CA GLU A 134 19.10 9.64 11.80
C GLU A 134 18.00 10.59 12.27
N ILE A 135 17.04 10.06 13.03
CA ILE A 135 15.98 10.86 13.67
C ILE A 135 16.16 10.71 15.17
N VAL A 136 16.60 11.78 15.83
CA VAL A 136 16.73 11.85 17.30
C VAL A 136 15.56 12.65 17.86
N ALA A 137 14.84 12.08 18.82
CA ALA A 137 13.73 12.74 19.50
C ALA A 137 14.25 13.47 20.75
N PHE A 138 13.93 14.76 20.88
CA PHE A 138 14.18 15.49 22.12
C PHE A 138 12.94 15.49 23.01
N PRO A 139 13.06 15.13 24.30
CA PRO A 139 11.95 15.28 25.22
C PRO A 139 11.58 16.76 25.32
N LYS A 140 10.28 17.08 25.23
CA LYS A 140 9.77 18.39 25.64
C LYS A 140 10.14 18.59 27.10
N GLU A 141 10.87 19.65 27.42
CA GLU A 141 11.09 20.01 28.82
C GLU A 141 9.74 20.09 29.54
N PRO A 142 9.60 19.45 30.72
CA PRO A 142 8.39 19.58 31.50
C PRO A 142 8.24 21.06 31.89
N LYS A 143 7.09 21.67 31.56
CA LYS A 143 6.72 22.98 32.09
C LYS A 143 6.78 22.90 33.62
N VAL A 144 7.79 23.52 34.21
CA VAL A 144 7.88 23.70 35.66
C VAL A 144 6.68 24.57 36.07
N LEU A 145 5.65 23.95 36.65
CA LEU A 145 4.55 24.66 37.29
C LEU A 145 5.12 25.38 38.51
N ALA A 146 5.12 26.72 38.46
CA ALA A 146 5.52 27.55 39.58
C ALA A 146 4.72 27.18 40.86
N PRO A 147 5.34 27.19 42.05
CA PRO A 147 4.66 26.83 43.27
C PRO A 147 3.51 27.80 43.58
N ARG A 148 2.33 27.24 43.88
CA ARG A 148 1.15 27.98 44.35
C ARG A 148 1.51 28.69 45.66
N LYS A 149 1.34 30.02 45.70
CA LYS A 149 1.39 30.80 46.94
C LYS A 149 0.30 30.29 47.89
N THR A 150 0.68 29.81 49.06
CA THR A 150 -0.23 29.51 50.16
C THR A 150 -0.77 30.83 50.72
N ILE A 151 -2.09 31.02 50.66
CA ILE A 151 -2.77 32.12 51.35
C ILE A 151 -2.94 31.66 52.81
N ALA A 152 -2.33 32.41 53.73
CA ALA A 152 -2.55 32.24 55.17
C ALA A 152 -3.95 32.73 55.53
N ASN A 153 -4.73 31.87 56.16
CA ASN A 153 -6.04 32.23 56.73
C ASN A 153 -5.87 33.27 57.84
N ARG A 154 -6.72 34.28 57.83
CA ARG A 154 -7.07 35.07 59.01
C ARG A 154 -8.57 35.33 59.00
#